data_AF-A0A813DQ93-F1
#
_entry.id   AF-A0A813DQ93-F1
#
_cell.length_a   1.000
_cell.length_b   1.000
_cell.length_c   1.000
_cell.angle_alpha   90.00
_cell.angle_beta   90.00
_cell.angle_gamma   90.00
#
_symmetry.space_group_name_H-M   'P 1'
#
loop_
_entity.id
_entity.type
_entity.pdbx_description
1 polymer ?
#
loop_
_entity_poly.entity_id
_entity_poly.type
_entity_poly.pdbx_seq_one_letter_code
_entity_poly.pdbx_strand_id
1 'polypeptide(L)'
;KARDVANSEGADPGLVEEMEQAQRRARGEEGGSKANEPVLRQWGEEGARELQSLKRKFLLPFAAERHHPGSAETVLVAWQSPELQSGQIQVPAEYVKDVKQPLCATLEHILAQVVDYVENHFPLELLSTRRDPCLFHAIRECLQSSEFVRLTGLLAHFVYWNAFAHLHAPERQLTASTRQSLVLTAQELWSRASEPARTKLGRKKLSCGPTDSPAGMCFVIPVFLLVLKRGVEEVFKHQYKKFFADADIGAGVKAQLVDQINVTFMNLFDPDCAQVSFGALDSSMEAMKLWRKLHILQMKMGLTPATRSLARQSRPTPMMLLLMNGDGGPADPKTRKLLQKSSSDTVLAAVAGLPPLAEASPLAHGSPRGRGMAPRRVIRPHLDPPRRAMLYRTACSRLSSAGQQAVSAGHRGNQASP
;
A
#
# COMPACT_ATOMS: atom_id res chain seq x y z
N LYS A 1 -10.93 48.20 0.05
CA LYS A 1 -9.67 48.55 -0.65
C LYS A 1 -9.20 49.96 -0.33
N ALA A 2 -9.78 51.04 -0.87
CA ALA A 2 -9.30 52.42 -0.56
C ALA A 2 -9.37 52.76 0.95
N ARG A 3 -10.42 52.26 1.64
CA ARG A 3 -10.59 52.43 3.09
C ARG A 3 -9.66 51.56 3.94
N ASP A 4 -9.21 50.43 3.41
CA ASP A 4 -8.25 49.55 4.10
C ASP A 4 -6.82 50.07 3.97
N VAL A 5 -6.52 50.74 2.84
CA VAL A 5 -5.25 51.45 2.61
C VAL A 5 -5.16 52.68 3.53
N ALA A 6 -6.22 53.49 3.62
CA ALA A 6 -6.26 54.63 4.54
C ALA A 6 -6.16 54.22 6.02
N ASN A 7 -6.69 53.05 6.40
CA ASN A 7 -6.57 52.52 7.77
C ASN A 7 -5.19 51.92 8.07
N SER A 8 -4.34 51.69 7.07
CA SER A 8 -2.98 51.14 7.25
C SER A 8 -1.89 52.21 7.21
N GLU A 9 -2.20 53.43 6.77
CA GLU A 9 -1.26 54.58 6.77
C GLU A 9 -0.87 55.08 8.19
N GLY A 10 -1.62 54.66 9.22
CA GLY A 10 -1.32 54.96 10.64
C GLY A 10 -0.91 53.73 11.46
N ALA A 11 -0.64 52.59 10.82
CA ALA A 11 -0.19 51.40 11.54
C ALA A 11 1.22 51.63 12.09
N ASP A 12 1.36 51.50 13.41
CA ASP A 12 2.65 51.60 14.09
C ASP A 12 3.62 50.57 13.49
N PRO A 13 4.72 51.00 12.87
CA PRO A 13 5.68 50.09 12.24
C PRO A 13 6.25 49.07 13.24
N GLY A 14 6.32 49.41 14.53
CA GLY A 14 6.74 48.48 15.57
C GLY A 14 5.77 47.32 15.79
N LEU A 15 4.46 47.58 15.71
CA LEU A 15 3.42 46.53 15.81
C LEU A 15 3.40 45.62 14.58
N VAL A 16 3.70 46.15 13.39
CA VAL A 16 3.83 45.34 12.16
C VAL A 16 5.05 44.44 12.26
N GLU A 17 6.19 44.97 12.71
CA GLU A 17 7.40 44.16 12.96
C GLU A 17 7.17 43.11 14.05
N GLU A 18 6.48 43.44 15.14
CA GLU A 18 6.18 42.49 16.21
C GLU A 18 5.21 41.39 15.74
N MET A 19 4.19 41.74 14.94
CA MET A 19 3.30 40.75 14.32
C MET A 19 4.05 39.87 13.32
N GLU A 20 4.95 40.44 12.52
CA GLU A 20 5.80 39.67 11.60
C GLU A 20 6.75 38.74 12.36
N GLN A 21 7.39 39.21 13.44
CA GLN A 21 8.22 38.37 14.30
C GLN A 21 7.40 37.27 14.98
N ALA A 22 6.21 37.58 15.49
CA ALA A 22 5.31 36.58 16.08
C ALA A 22 4.86 35.55 15.02
N GLN A 23 4.61 35.98 13.77
CA GLN A 23 4.32 35.08 12.67
C GLN A 23 5.54 34.23 12.26
N ARG A 24 6.75 34.80 12.24
CA ARG A 24 8.00 34.08 11.99
C ARG A 24 8.25 33.05 13.10
N ARG A 25 8.06 33.40 14.36
CA ARG A 25 8.12 32.47 15.52
C ARG A 25 7.07 31.38 15.43
N ALA A 26 5.83 31.71 15.08
CA ALA A 26 4.75 30.73 14.90
C ALA A 26 5.01 29.78 13.71
N ARG A 27 5.77 30.22 12.71
CA ARG A 27 6.27 29.41 11.59
C ARG A 27 7.58 28.66 11.91
N GLY A 28 8.22 28.97 13.03
CA GLY A 28 9.51 28.39 13.43
C GLY A 28 10.72 28.98 12.69
N GLU A 29 10.60 30.17 12.12
CA GLU A 29 11.62 30.84 11.29
C GLU A 29 12.64 31.67 12.10
N GLU A 30 12.41 31.92 13.39
CA GLU A 30 13.35 32.64 14.27
C GLU A 30 14.13 31.66 15.18
N GLY A 31 15.44 31.54 14.94
CA GLY A 31 16.40 31.07 15.96
C GLY A 31 17.12 29.74 15.69
N GLY A 32 16.80 29.01 14.63
CA GLY A 32 17.59 27.85 14.22
C GLY A 32 18.78 28.27 13.35
N SER A 33 20.01 27.95 13.75
CA SER A 33 21.18 28.03 12.87
C SER A 33 20.84 27.38 11.52
N LYS A 34 20.76 28.18 10.44
CA LYS A 34 20.53 27.71 9.05
C LYS A 34 21.52 26.63 8.59
N ALA A 35 22.60 26.43 9.34
CA ALA A 35 23.64 25.43 9.09
C ALA A 35 23.14 23.97 9.12
N ASN A 36 21.99 23.67 9.75
CA ASN A 36 21.47 22.30 9.87
C ASN A 36 20.10 22.07 9.21
N GLU A 37 19.66 22.95 8.30
CA GLU A 37 18.43 22.67 7.57
C GLU A 37 18.63 21.50 6.61
N PRO A 38 17.73 20.50 6.61
CA PRO A 38 17.82 19.40 5.67
C PRO A 38 17.70 19.93 4.24
N VAL A 39 18.55 19.44 3.35
CA VAL A 39 18.55 19.82 1.92
C VAL A 39 17.97 18.68 1.09
N LEU A 40 17.21 19.02 0.05
CA LEU A 40 16.73 18.04 -0.91
C LEU A 40 17.91 17.37 -1.63
N ARG A 41 17.97 16.04 -1.54
CA ARG A 41 18.98 15.29 -2.29
C ARG A 41 18.68 15.35 -3.78
N GLN A 42 19.72 15.65 -4.55
CA GLN A 42 19.69 15.56 -6.00
C GLN A 42 20.16 14.18 -6.42
N TRP A 43 19.28 13.42 -7.06
CA TRP A 43 19.60 12.10 -7.56
C TRP A 43 20.03 12.19 -9.02
N GLY A 44 21.20 11.64 -9.32
CA GLY A 44 21.65 11.41 -10.69
C GLY A 44 21.11 10.10 -11.27
N GLU A 45 21.86 9.52 -12.19
CA GLU A 45 21.51 8.26 -12.86
C GLU A 45 21.36 7.07 -11.90
N GLU A 46 22.13 7.06 -10.80
CA GLU A 46 22.05 5.99 -9.80
C GLU A 46 20.68 5.93 -9.14
N GLY A 47 20.15 7.06 -8.68
CA GLY A 47 18.82 7.10 -8.07
C GLY A 47 17.71 6.76 -9.07
N ALA A 48 17.88 7.13 -10.34
CA ALA A 48 16.95 6.74 -11.40
C ALA A 48 16.99 5.22 -11.67
N ARG A 49 18.18 4.61 -11.67
CA ARG A 49 18.38 3.17 -11.82
C ARG A 49 17.75 2.41 -10.65
N GLU A 50 17.97 2.88 -9.43
CA GLU A 50 17.38 2.25 -8.24
C GLU A 50 15.86 2.41 -8.23
N LEU A 51 15.33 3.58 -8.59
CA LEU A 51 13.88 3.74 -8.74
C LEU A 51 13.30 2.77 -9.78
N GLN A 52 13.99 2.55 -10.90
CA GLN A 52 13.53 1.59 -11.91
C GLN A 52 13.56 0.14 -11.39
N SER A 53 14.58 -0.22 -10.60
CA SER A 53 14.67 -1.50 -9.89
C SER A 53 13.48 -1.66 -8.92
N LEU A 54 13.21 -0.66 -8.08
CA LEU A 54 12.09 -0.66 -7.14
C LEU A 54 10.73 -0.74 -7.84
N LYS A 55 10.56 -0.04 -8.96
CA LYS A 55 9.34 -0.13 -9.78
C LYS A 55 9.07 -1.57 -10.22
N ARG A 56 10.05 -2.20 -10.87
CA ARG A 56 9.93 -3.56 -11.39
C ARG A 56 9.69 -4.59 -10.27
N LYS A 57 10.25 -4.38 -9.08
CA LYS A 57 10.13 -5.33 -7.98
C LYS A 57 8.90 -5.13 -7.12
N PHE A 58 8.59 -3.91 -6.69
CA PHE A 58 7.72 -3.71 -5.53
C PHE A 58 6.57 -2.73 -5.72
N LEU A 59 6.59 -1.91 -6.78
CA LEU A 59 5.59 -0.87 -7.00
C LEU A 59 4.57 -1.29 -8.04
N LEU A 60 3.30 -1.33 -7.65
CA LEU A 60 2.23 -1.48 -8.62
C LEU A 60 2.07 -0.19 -9.45
N PRO A 61 1.70 -0.32 -10.74
CA PRO A 61 1.34 -1.56 -11.43
C PRO A 61 2.56 -2.27 -12.07
N PHE A 62 3.75 -1.66 -12.08
CA PHE A 62 4.96 -2.18 -12.72
C PHE A 62 5.38 -3.55 -12.19
N ALA A 63 5.29 -3.74 -10.88
CA ALA A 63 5.59 -4.99 -10.21
C ALA A 63 4.62 -6.13 -10.53
N ALA A 64 3.58 -5.92 -11.36
CA ALA A 64 2.74 -6.99 -11.89
C ALA A 64 3.25 -7.51 -13.26
N GLU A 65 4.20 -6.83 -13.90
CA GLU A 65 4.76 -7.28 -15.18
C GLU A 65 5.79 -8.39 -14.96
N ARG A 66 5.66 -9.47 -15.73
CA ARG A 66 6.53 -10.65 -15.69
C ARG A 66 6.98 -10.97 -17.10
N HIS A 67 8.21 -11.45 -17.25
CA HIS A 67 8.65 -12.03 -18.51
C HIS A 67 8.04 -13.41 -18.67
N HIS A 68 7.46 -13.68 -19.83
CA HIS A 68 6.99 -15.02 -20.14
C HIS A 68 8.21 -15.95 -20.35
N PRO A 69 8.27 -17.13 -19.72
CA PRO A 69 9.36 -18.09 -19.97
C PRO A 69 9.49 -18.39 -21.46
N GLY A 70 10.69 -18.19 -22.02
CA GLY A 70 10.95 -18.46 -23.45
C GLY A 70 10.36 -17.46 -24.44
N SER A 71 9.82 -16.33 -23.99
CA SER A 71 9.37 -15.24 -24.88
C SER A 71 9.92 -13.89 -24.40
N ALA A 72 10.18 -12.99 -25.35
CA ALA A 72 10.54 -11.61 -25.04
C ALA A 72 9.34 -10.79 -24.55
N GLU A 73 8.12 -11.32 -24.68
CA GLU A 73 6.90 -10.63 -24.26
C GLU A 73 6.74 -10.60 -22.73
N THR A 74 6.25 -9.47 -22.24
CA THR A 74 5.84 -9.31 -20.84
C THR A 74 4.34 -9.58 -20.68
N VAL A 75 4.00 -10.34 -19.66
CA VAL A 75 2.63 -10.62 -19.25
C VAL A 75 2.35 -9.97 -17.90
N LEU A 76 1.13 -9.48 -17.71
CA LEU A 76 0.68 -8.97 -16.42
C LEU A 76 0.08 -10.10 -15.60
N VAL A 77 0.58 -10.28 -14.39
CA VAL A 77 0.09 -11.26 -13.42
C VAL A 77 -0.36 -10.51 -12.17
N ALA A 78 -1.64 -10.66 -11.84
CA ALA A 78 -2.17 -10.06 -10.63
C ALA A 78 -1.68 -10.83 -9.39
N TRP A 79 -1.34 -10.14 -8.31
CA TRP A 79 -0.84 -10.78 -7.09
C TRP A 79 -1.87 -11.71 -6.42
N GLN A 80 -3.16 -11.53 -6.72
CA GLN A 80 -4.23 -12.44 -6.27
C GLN A 80 -4.33 -13.73 -7.09
N SER A 81 -3.52 -13.88 -8.14
CA SER A 81 -3.53 -15.07 -8.98
C SER A 81 -3.15 -16.31 -8.14
N PRO A 82 -3.82 -17.46 -8.35
CA PRO A 82 -3.52 -18.69 -7.61
C PRO A 82 -2.05 -19.10 -7.71
N GLU A 83 -1.42 -18.84 -8.86
CA GLU A 83 -0.01 -19.14 -9.12
C GLU A 83 0.90 -18.43 -8.11
N LEU A 84 0.67 -17.14 -7.86
CA LEU A 84 1.47 -16.36 -6.91
C LEU A 84 1.10 -16.64 -5.45
N GLN A 85 -0.17 -16.96 -5.17
CA GLN A 85 -0.66 -17.29 -3.83
C GLN A 85 -0.16 -18.65 -3.33
N SER A 86 0.23 -19.56 -4.23
CA SER A 86 0.75 -20.89 -3.88
C SER A 86 2.03 -20.85 -3.03
N GLY A 87 2.73 -19.72 -3.01
CA GLY A 87 3.62 -19.37 -1.91
C GLY A 87 5.05 -19.93 -1.99
N GLN A 88 5.27 -21.00 -2.74
CA GLN A 88 6.49 -21.81 -2.61
C GLN A 88 7.55 -21.40 -3.63
N ILE A 89 8.75 -21.10 -3.12
CA ILE A 89 9.93 -20.86 -3.96
C ILE A 89 10.53 -22.22 -4.32
N GLN A 90 10.81 -22.45 -5.59
CA GLN A 90 11.46 -23.67 -6.06
C GLN A 90 12.94 -23.65 -5.65
N VAL A 91 13.37 -24.67 -4.91
CA VAL A 91 14.75 -24.80 -4.42
C VAL A 91 15.39 -26.06 -5.01
N PRO A 92 16.42 -25.93 -5.86
CA PRO A 92 17.17 -27.08 -6.36
C PRO A 92 17.85 -27.86 -5.24
N ALA A 93 18.00 -29.17 -5.45
CA ALA A 93 18.40 -30.13 -4.42
C ALA A 93 19.72 -29.76 -3.73
N GLU A 94 20.66 -29.21 -4.49
CA GLU A 94 21.97 -28.75 -4.05
C GLU A 94 21.92 -27.58 -3.05
N TYR A 95 20.87 -26.74 -3.09
CA TYR A 95 20.70 -25.60 -2.17
C TYR A 95 19.77 -25.91 -1.00
N VAL A 96 19.03 -27.04 -1.02
CA VAL A 96 18.06 -27.38 0.03
C VAL A 96 18.71 -27.37 1.42
N LYS A 97 19.93 -27.91 1.55
CA LYS A 97 20.63 -27.95 2.85
C LYS A 97 20.88 -26.55 3.42
N ASP A 98 21.23 -25.60 2.56
CA ASP A 98 21.54 -24.23 2.95
C ASP A 98 20.25 -23.45 3.24
N VAL A 99 19.26 -23.53 2.35
CA VAL A 99 17.98 -22.80 2.46
C VAL A 99 17.11 -23.33 3.60
N LYS A 100 17.26 -24.61 3.96
CA LYS A 100 16.57 -25.21 5.11
C LYS A 100 17.06 -24.65 6.45
N GLN A 101 18.16 -23.93 6.50
CA GLN A 101 18.55 -23.21 7.71
C GLN A 101 17.68 -21.95 7.87
N PRO A 102 16.94 -21.79 8.98
CA PRO A 102 16.18 -20.57 9.24
C PRO A 102 17.06 -19.32 9.21
N LEU A 103 16.45 -18.16 8.93
CA LEU A 103 17.16 -16.88 8.96
C LEU A 103 17.85 -16.67 10.31
N CYS A 104 19.10 -16.23 10.28
CA CYS A 104 19.90 -15.92 11.49
C CYS A 104 20.42 -14.47 11.51
N ALA A 105 19.87 -13.59 10.67
CA ALA A 105 20.28 -12.18 10.61
C ALA A 105 20.01 -11.47 11.94
N THR A 106 21.02 -10.78 12.49
CA THR A 106 20.88 -10.03 13.74
C THR A 106 20.23 -8.66 13.50
N LEU A 107 19.64 -8.07 14.54
CA LEU A 107 19.03 -6.74 14.44
C LEU A 107 20.06 -5.65 14.11
N GLU A 108 21.29 -5.79 14.60
CA GLU A 108 22.39 -4.87 14.31
C GLU A 108 22.78 -4.93 12.83
N HIS A 109 22.81 -6.13 12.25
CA HIS A 109 23.06 -6.30 10.82
C HIS A 109 21.94 -5.67 9.99
N ILE A 110 20.68 -5.92 10.34
CA ILE A 110 19.52 -5.35 9.64
C ILE A 110 19.55 -3.81 9.76
N LEU A 111 19.83 -3.27 10.95
CA LEU A 111 19.95 -1.83 11.16
C LEU A 111 21.04 -1.22 10.28
N ALA A 112 22.23 -1.81 10.25
CA ALA A 112 23.34 -1.30 9.43
C ALA A 112 22.96 -1.24 7.93
N GLN A 113 22.32 -2.29 7.42
CA GLN A 113 21.84 -2.32 6.04
C GLN A 113 20.73 -1.30 5.76
N VAL A 114 19.78 -1.13 6.69
CA VAL A 114 18.69 -0.15 6.55
C VAL A 114 19.25 1.27 6.58
N VAL A 115 20.14 1.59 7.51
CA VAL A 115 20.77 2.91 7.60
C VAL A 115 21.52 3.24 6.31
N ASP A 116 22.40 2.34 5.86
CA ASP A 116 23.16 2.52 4.62
C ASP A 116 22.24 2.73 3.42
N TYR A 117 21.21 1.89 3.26
CA TYR A 117 20.27 2.02 2.16
C TYR A 117 19.47 3.33 2.22
N VAL A 118 18.90 3.68 3.38
CA VAL A 118 18.06 4.88 3.56
C VAL A 118 18.86 6.17 3.37
N GLU A 119 20.13 6.17 3.81
CA GLU A 119 21.01 7.32 3.73
C GLU A 119 21.71 7.44 2.38
N ASN A 120 22.06 6.36 1.70
CA ASN A 120 22.91 6.46 0.52
C ASN A 120 22.20 6.10 -0.79
N HIS A 121 21.20 5.22 -0.74
CA HIS A 121 20.68 4.58 -1.95
C HIS A 121 19.17 4.78 -2.17
N PHE A 122 18.40 5.14 -1.15
CA PHE A 122 16.94 5.19 -1.25
C PHE A 122 16.46 6.50 -1.92
N PRO A 123 15.91 6.45 -3.16
CA PRO A 123 15.59 7.64 -3.94
C PRO A 123 14.23 8.25 -3.55
N LEU A 124 14.06 8.58 -2.26
CA LEU A 124 12.82 9.06 -1.66
C LEU A 124 12.25 10.29 -2.39
N GLU A 125 13.13 11.23 -2.76
CA GLU A 125 12.78 12.45 -3.47
C GLU A 125 12.19 12.19 -4.87
N LEU A 126 12.46 11.04 -5.47
CA LEU A 126 11.93 10.66 -6.80
C LEU A 126 10.57 9.95 -6.73
N LEU A 127 10.11 9.58 -5.54
CA LEU A 127 8.81 8.90 -5.33
C LEU A 127 7.63 9.88 -5.28
N SER A 128 7.88 11.19 -5.24
CA SER A 128 6.87 12.22 -5.11
C SER A 128 7.25 13.48 -5.89
N THR A 129 6.26 14.30 -6.23
CA THR A 129 6.48 15.66 -6.73
C THR A 129 6.71 16.68 -5.61
N ARG A 130 6.56 16.27 -4.34
CA ARG A 130 6.78 17.12 -3.16
C ARG A 130 8.24 17.59 -3.08
N ARG A 131 8.42 18.82 -2.61
CA ARG A 131 9.72 19.46 -2.38
C ARG A 131 9.83 19.89 -0.91
N ASP A 132 9.73 18.90 -0.01
CA ASP A 132 9.74 19.11 1.44
C ASP A 132 10.91 18.32 2.07
N PRO A 133 12.08 18.97 2.22
CA PRO A 133 13.24 18.30 2.80
C PRO A 133 13.05 17.88 4.26
N CYS A 134 12.28 18.65 5.04
CA CYS A 134 11.98 18.32 6.44
C CYS A 134 11.14 17.05 6.55
N LEU A 135 10.12 16.90 5.70
CA LEU A 135 9.34 15.66 5.61
C LEU A 135 10.25 14.48 5.23
N PHE A 136 11.08 14.62 4.20
CA PHE A 136 11.95 13.53 3.75
C PHE A 136 12.97 13.14 4.80
N HIS A 137 13.55 14.10 5.51
CA HIS A 137 14.43 13.82 6.66
C HIS A 137 13.70 13.05 7.76
N ALA A 138 12.51 13.51 8.18
CA ALA A 138 11.73 12.83 9.21
C ALA A 138 11.28 11.42 8.80
N ILE A 139 11.01 11.19 7.51
CA ILE A 139 10.76 9.84 6.97
C ILE A 139 12.01 8.97 7.16
N ARG A 140 13.20 9.45 6.81
CA ARG A 140 14.46 8.71 6.97
C ARG A 140 14.73 8.35 8.42
N GLU A 141 14.50 9.28 9.36
CA GLU A 141 14.62 9.00 10.80
C GLU A 141 13.67 7.88 11.25
N CYS A 142 12.41 7.92 10.81
CA CYS A 142 11.43 6.89 11.16
C CYS A 142 11.83 5.50 10.63
N LEU A 143 12.35 5.44 9.40
CA LEU A 143 12.80 4.20 8.76
C LEU A 143 13.98 3.55 9.48
N GLN A 144 14.77 4.33 10.22
CA GLN A 144 15.93 3.85 10.98
C GLN A 144 15.58 3.50 12.44
N SER A 145 14.32 3.66 12.85
CA SER A 145 13.88 3.32 14.20
C SER A 145 14.05 1.83 14.52
N SER A 146 14.34 1.51 15.78
CA SER A 146 14.47 0.12 16.25
C SER A 146 13.21 -0.71 16.01
N GLU A 147 12.03 -0.08 16.05
CA GLU A 147 10.74 -0.70 15.76
C GLU A 147 10.66 -1.12 14.29
N PHE A 148 11.11 -0.26 13.36
CA PHE A 148 11.12 -0.54 11.93
C PHE A 148 12.11 -1.67 11.58
N VAL A 149 13.29 -1.67 12.21
CA VAL A 149 14.29 -2.74 12.06
C VAL A 149 13.76 -4.08 12.58
N ARG A 150 13.15 -4.10 13.77
CA ARG A 150 12.52 -5.31 14.33
C ARG A 150 11.40 -5.83 13.44
N LEU A 151 10.57 -4.93 12.92
CA LEU A 151 9.50 -5.28 11.98
C LEU A 151 10.06 -5.91 10.71
N THR A 152 11.16 -5.37 10.16
CA THR A 152 11.85 -5.92 8.98
C THR A 152 12.29 -7.37 9.24
N GLY A 153 12.94 -7.64 10.38
CA GLY A 153 13.36 -8.98 10.76
C GLY A 153 12.18 -9.96 10.92
N LEU A 154 11.12 -9.53 11.61
CA LEU A 154 9.92 -10.35 11.80
C LEU A 154 9.21 -10.67 10.48
N LEU A 155 9.10 -9.69 9.58
CA LEU A 155 8.53 -9.90 8.26
C LEU A 155 9.41 -10.82 7.41
N ALA A 156 10.73 -10.73 7.53
CA ALA A 156 11.63 -11.64 6.85
C ALA A 156 11.44 -13.08 7.33
N HIS A 157 11.30 -13.30 8.64
CA HIS A 157 10.95 -14.62 9.18
C HIS A 157 9.56 -15.10 8.72
N PHE A 158 8.57 -14.22 8.66
CA PHE A 158 7.25 -14.60 8.15
C PHE A 158 7.31 -15.06 6.69
N VAL A 159 7.99 -14.29 5.84
CA VAL A 159 8.20 -14.62 4.43
C VAL A 159 8.99 -15.92 4.31
N TYR A 160 9.98 -16.16 5.17
CA TYR A 160 10.78 -17.39 5.13
C TYR A 160 9.91 -18.62 5.33
N TRP A 161 9.05 -18.59 6.34
CA TRP A 161 8.16 -19.72 6.60
C TRP A 161 7.06 -19.85 5.56
N ASN A 162 6.56 -18.76 4.97
CA ASN A 162 5.63 -18.87 3.85
C ASN A 162 6.30 -19.48 2.60
N ALA A 163 7.55 -19.09 2.31
CA ALA A 163 8.28 -19.50 1.11
C ALA A 163 8.86 -20.91 1.20
N PHE A 164 9.40 -21.29 2.36
CA PHE A 164 10.27 -22.46 2.52
C PHE A 164 9.77 -23.49 3.52
N ALA A 165 8.59 -23.33 4.14
CA ALA A 165 8.06 -24.33 5.08
C ALA A 165 8.02 -25.75 4.50
N HIS A 166 7.76 -25.89 3.20
CA HIS A 166 7.72 -27.16 2.49
C HIS A 166 9.04 -27.95 2.50
N LEU A 167 10.18 -27.31 2.80
CA LEU A 167 11.48 -27.97 2.95
C LEU A 167 11.69 -28.59 4.33
N HIS A 168 10.83 -28.26 5.29
CA HIS A 168 10.89 -28.71 6.67
C HIS A 168 9.94 -29.87 6.91
N ALA A 169 10.37 -30.78 7.78
CA ALA A 169 9.48 -31.82 8.29
C ALA A 169 8.30 -31.17 9.03
N PRO A 170 7.08 -31.73 8.96
CA PRO A 170 5.87 -31.12 9.54
C PRO A 170 6.04 -30.71 11.01
N GLU A 171 6.82 -31.46 11.80
CA GLU A 171 7.06 -31.22 13.22
C GLU A 171 7.96 -30.01 13.48
N ARG A 172 8.75 -29.59 12.47
CA ARG A 172 9.64 -28.42 12.53
C ARG A 172 9.02 -27.18 11.90
N GLN A 173 7.90 -27.32 11.20
CA GLN A 173 7.18 -26.17 10.66
C GLN A 173 6.56 -25.35 11.78
N LEU A 174 6.33 -24.06 11.54
CA LEU A 174 5.61 -23.23 12.51
C LEU A 174 4.20 -23.76 12.72
N THR A 175 3.85 -24.00 13.99
CA THR A 175 2.47 -24.28 14.36
C THR A 175 1.56 -23.11 13.97
N ALA A 176 0.28 -23.39 13.74
CA ALA A 176 -0.71 -22.34 13.42
C ALA A 176 -0.74 -21.24 14.49
N SER A 177 -0.61 -21.61 15.78
CA SER A 177 -0.55 -20.68 16.90
C SER A 177 0.68 -19.76 16.84
N THR A 178 1.87 -20.33 16.59
CA THR A 178 3.11 -19.53 16.46
C THR A 178 3.04 -18.60 15.25
N ARG A 179 2.49 -19.07 14.12
CA ARG A 179 2.30 -18.24 12.92
C ARG A 179 1.34 -17.08 13.20
N GLN A 180 0.25 -17.33 13.91
CA GLN A 180 -0.70 -16.30 14.33
C GLN A 180 -0.03 -15.27 15.24
N SER A 181 0.70 -15.72 16.26
CA SER A 181 1.46 -14.84 17.16
C SER A 181 2.42 -13.94 16.38
N LEU A 182 3.15 -14.50 15.41
CA LEU A 182 4.07 -13.74 14.58
C LEU A 182 3.37 -12.67 13.74
N VAL A 183 2.20 -12.97 13.16
CA VAL A 183 1.40 -11.98 12.42
C VAL A 183 0.89 -10.89 13.35
N LEU A 184 0.42 -11.23 14.55
CA LEU A 184 -0.07 -10.24 15.52
C LEU A 184 1.06 -9.29 15.96
N THR A 185 2.23 -9.83 16.28
CA THR A 185 3.40 -9.02 16.63
C THR A 185 3.83 -8.12 15.48
N ALA A 186 3.83 -8.62 14.24
CA ALA A 186 4.13 -7.79 13.07
C ALA A 186 3.10 -6.66 12.87
N GLN A 187 1.81 -6.91 13.08
CA GLN A 187 0.77 -5.89 12.97
C GLN A 187 0.83 -4.85 14.10
N GLU A 188 1.15 -5.26 15.31
CA GLU A 188 1.37 -4.36 16.45
C GLU A 188 2.55 -3.42 16.18
N LEU A 189 3.70 -3.97 15.76
CA LEU A 189 4.87 -3.18 15.40
C LEU A 189 4.60 -2.27 14.20
N TRP A 190 3.90 -2.75 13.18
CA TRP A 190 3.47 -1.91 12.05
C TRP A 190 2.59 -0.76 12.51
N SER A 191 1.67 -1.00 13.44
CA SER A 191 0.79 0.05 13.96
C SER A 191 1.60 1.14 14.68
N ARG A 192 2.61 0.75 15.48
CA ARG A 192 3.53 1.70 16.12
C ARG A 192 4.41 2.43 15.10
N ALA A 193 5.07 1.69 14.22
CA ALA A 193 5.96 2.25 13.21
C ALA A 193 5.25 3.18 12.22
N SER A 194 3.98 2.91 11.89
CA SER A 194 3.17 3.74 10.98
C SER A 194 2.43 4.88 11.69
N GLU A 195 2.43 4.95 13.02
CA GLU A 195 1.76 6.01 13.77
C GLU A 195 2.30 7.42 13.47
N PRO A 196 3.63 7.64 13.37
CA PRO A 196 4.18 8.94 12.97
C PRO A 196 3.67 9.40 11.59
N ALA A 197 3.50 8.47 10.65
CA ALA A 197 2.95 8.75 9.33
C ALA A 197 1.48 9.20 9.41
N ARG A 198 0.69 8.66 10.34
CA ARG A 198 -0.75 8.98 10.51
C ARG A 198 -0.99 10.27 11.27
N THR A 199 -0.12 10.60 12.23
CA THR A 199 -0.34 11.71 13.17
C THR A 199 0.56 12.90 12.92
N LYS A 200 1.88 12.68 12.89
CA LYS A 200 2.90 13.76 12.88
C LYS A 200 3.24 14.22 11.47
N LEU A 201 3.45 13.27 10.56
CA LEU A 201 3.91 13.54 9.19
C LEU A 201 2.74 13.75 8.22
N GLY A 202 1.60 13.11 8.45
CA GLY A 202 0.41 13.22 7.58
C GLY A 202 -0.55 14.36 7.92
N ARG A 203 -0.36 15.07 9.04
CA ARG A 203 -1.30 16.13 9.50
C ARG A 203 -0.65 17.46 9.87
N LYS A 204 0.64 17.68 9.57
CA LYS A 204 1.26 18.97 9.88
C LYS A 204 0.48 20.06 9.13
N LYS A 205 -0.32 20.83 9.88
CA LYS A 205 -1.05 22.05 9.50
C LYS A 205 -0.12 23.20 9.05
N LEU A 206 1.14 22.91 8.73
CA LEU A 206 2.03 23.87 8.12
C LEU A 206 1.75 23.84 6.62
N SER A 207 1.00 24.86 6.18
CA SER A 207 0.85 25.37 4.81
C SER A 207 0.28 24.48 3.70
N CYS A 208 0.12 23.16 3.88
CA CYS A 208 -0.57 22.32 2.91
C CYS A 208 -2.05 22.17 3.31
N GLY A 209 -2.95 22.61 2.42
CA GLY A 209 -4.39 22.69 2.68
C GLY A 209 -5.06 21.35 3.09
N PRO A 210 -6.32 21.40 3.53
CA PRO A 210 -7.06 20.21 3.91
C PRO A 210 -7.18 19.31 2.68
N THR A 211 -6.80 18.03 2.82
CA THR A 211 -6.74 16.98 1.78
C THR A 211 -5.38 16.79 1.11
N ASP A 212 -4.48 16.12 1.84
CA ASP A 212 -3.41 15.35 1.22
C ASP A 212 -4.03 14.31 0.27
N SER A 213 -3.93 14.59 -1.04
CA SER A 213 -4.56 13.85 -2.15
C SER A 213 -6.11 13.87 -2.13
N PRO A 214 -6.79 13.98 -3.30
CA PRO A 214 -8.23 13.76 -3.39
C PRO A 214 -8.67 12.36 -2.89
N ALA A 215 -7.74 11.43 -2.64
CA ALA A 215 -7.97 10.12 -2.06
C ALA A 215 -7.59 9.98 -0.56
N GLY A 216 -7.03 11.01 0.08
CA GLY A 216 -6.71 10.98 1.53
C GLY A 216 -5.58 10.03 1.95
N MET A 217 -4.71 9.61 1.03
CA MET A 217 -3.65 8.64 1.33
C MET A 217 -2.32 9.32 1.66
N CYS A 218 -1.75 8.96 2.81
CA CYS A 218 -0.47 9.48 3.27
C CYS A 218 0.68 8.86 2.47
N PHE A 219 1.41 9.69 1.71
CA PHE A 219 2.61 9.33 0.94
C PHE A 219 3.64 8.50 1.74
N VAL A 220 3.71 8.72 3.06
CA VAL A 220 4.68 8.07 3.95
C VAL A 220 4.42 6.57 4.09
N ILE A 221 3.16 6.13 4.06
CA ILE A 221 2.83 4.70 4.25
C ILE A 221 3.35 3.82 3.10
N PRO A 222 3.10 4.14 1.81
CA PRO A 222 3.73 3.45 0.69
C PRO A 222 5.25 3.42 0.78
N VAL A 223 5.88 4.51 1.24
CA VAL A 223 7.34 4.59 1.44
C VAL A 223 7.80 3.57 2.49
N PHE A 224 7.12 3.49 3.63
CA PHE A 224 7.47 2.54 4.68
C PHE A 224 7.34 1.09 4.18
N LEU A 225 6.25 0.76 3.49
CA LEU A 225 6.07 -0.57 2.91
C LEU A 225 7.16 -0.90 1.90
N LEU A 226 7.56 0.04 1.06
CA LEU A 226 8.61 -0.15 0.06
C LEU A 226 9.97 -0.49 0.70
N VAL A 227 10.35 0.25 1.74
CA VAL A 227 11.62 0.02 2.45
C VAL A 227 11.58 -1.29 3.24
N LEU A 228 10.45 -1.65 3.86
CA LEU A 228 10.28 -2.96 4.51
C LEU A 228 10.44 -4.11 3.50
N LYS A 229 9.76 -4.05 2.35
CA LYS A 229 9.90 -5.07 1.29
C LYS A 229 11.36 -5.22 0.84
N ARG A 230 12.04 -4.09 0.63
CA ARG A 230 13.44 -4.04 0.25
C ARG A 230 14.37 -4.62 1.32
N GLY A 231 14.14 -4.27 2.59
CA GLY A 231 14.90 -4.78 3.72
C GLY A 231 14.74 -6.29 3.89
N VAL A 232 13.52 -6.82 3.72
CA VAL A 232 13.28 -8.26 3.70
C VAL A 232 14.06 -8.93 2.57
N GLU A 233 14.04 -8.38 1.35
CA GLU A 233 14.83 -8.91 0.24
C GLU A 233 16.34 -8.99 0.57
N GLU A 234 16.91 -7.95 1.22
CA GLU A 234 18.33 -7.98 1.62
C GLU A 234 18.64 -9.03 2.68
N VAL A 235 17.77 -9.23 3.67
CA VAL A 235 17.97 -10.27 4.68
C VAL A 235 18.15 -11.65 4.03
N PHE A 236 17.34 -11.95 3.02
CA PHE A 236 17.44 -13.21 2.28
C PHE A 236 18.71 -13.30 1.43
N LYS A 237 19.05 -12.23 0.71
CA LYS A 237 20.29 -12.20 -0.09
C LYS A 237 21.53 -12.35 0.78
N HIS A 238 21.53 -11.75 1.97
CA HIS A 238 22.64 -11.84 2.90
C HIS A 238 22.78 -13.25 3.48
N GLN A 239 21.68 -13.87 3.90
CA GLN A 239 21.72 -15.22 4.48
C GLN A 239 22.04 -16.29 3.43
N TYR A 240 21.40 -16.23 2.26
CA TYR A 240 21.48 -17.27 1.23
C TYR A 240 22.24 -16.79 -0.01
N LYS A 241 23.41 -16.16 0.20
CA LYS A 241 24.23 -15.55 -0.87
C LYS A 241 24.47 -16.48 -2.05
N LYS A 242 24.87 -17.72 -1.80
CA LYS A 242 25.16 -18.70 -2.86
C LYS A 242 23.92 -19.01 -3.71
N PHE A 243 22.77 -19.21 -3.06
CA PHE A 243 21.50 -19.53 -3.71
C PHE A 243 21.02 -18.38 -4.62
N PHE A 244 21.17 -17.13 -4.18
CA PHE A 244 20.79 -15.96 -4.98
C PHE A 244 21.87 -15.49 -5.96
N ALA A 245 23.14 -15.87 -5.78
CA ALA A 245 24.23 -15.48 -6.66
C ALA A 245 24.38 -16.40 -7.88
N ASP A 246 23.73 -17.57 -7.87
CA ASP A 246 23.79 -18.52 -8.98
C ASP A 246 23.30 -17.90 -10.31
N ALA A 247 24.06 -18.10 -11.39
CA ALA A 247 23.79 -17.48 -12.67
C ALA A 247 22.61 -18.13 -13.42
N ASP A 248 22.42 -19.44 -13.23
CA ASP A 248 21.45 -20.23 -13.97
C ASP A 248 20.06 -20.15 -13.33
N ILE A 249 20.01 -20.23 -11.99
CA ILE A 249 18.73 -20.25 -11.26
C ILE A 249 18.44 -18.95 -10.50
N GLY A 250 19.47 -18.17 -10.15
CA GLY A 250 19.34 -17.10 -9.17
C GLY A 250 18.41 -15.97 -9.62
N ALA A 251 18.31 -15.70 -10.92
CA ALA A 251 17.37 -14.71 -11.45
C ALA A 251 15.90 -15.14 -11.25
N GLY A 252 15.57 -16.39 -11.54
CA GLY A 252 14.22 -16.95 -11.34
C GLY A 252 13.84 -17.00 -9.86
N VAL A 253 14.75 -17.44 -9.01
CA VAL A 253 14.56 -17.50 -7.56
C VAL A 253 14.36 -16.10 -6.97
N LYS A 254 15.14 -15.08 -7.42
CA LYS A 254 14.94 -13.68 -7.00
C LYS A 254 13.54 -13.17 -7.34
N ALA A 255 13.06 -13.48 -8.55
CA ALA A 255 11.70 -13.09 -8.95
C ALA A 255 10.64 -13.76 -8.07
N GLN A 256 10.77 -15.06 -7.80
CA GLN A 256 9.86 -15.78 -6.90
C GLN A 256 9.88 -15.21 -5.47
N LEU A 257 11.07 -14.87 -4.93
CA LEU A 257 11.18 -14.21 -3.62
C LEU A 257 10.46 -12.85 -3.61
N VAL A 258 10.70 -12.02 -4.62
CA VAL A 258 10.04 -10.72 -4.75
C VAL A 258 8.52 -10.87 -4.83
N ASP A 259 8.03 -11.90 -5.52
CA ASP A 259 6.62 -12.24 -5.59
C ASP A 259 6.05 -12.62 -4.22
N GLN A 260 6.77 -13.47 -3.48
CA GLN A 260 6.37 -13.84 -2.12
C GLN A 260 6.37 -12.67 -1.14
N ILE A 261 7.35 -11.77 -1.25
CA ILE A 261 7.38 -10.52 -0.50
C ILE A 261 6.15 -9.68 -0.86
N ASN A 262 5.86 -9.47 -2.15
CA ASN A 262 4.70 -8.69 -2.56
C ASN A 262 3.39 -9.31 -2.06
N VAL A 263 3.14 -10.59 -2.33
CA VAL A 263 1.92 -11.29 -1.89
C VAL A 263 1.75 -11.18 -0.37
N THR A 264 2.82 -11.42 0.40
CA THR A 264 2.80 -11.32 1.86
C THR A 264 2.41 -9.92 2.33
N PHE A 265 3.03 -8.88 1.75
CA PHE A 265 2.76 -7.50 2.13
C PHE A 265 1.37 -7.02 1.70
N MET A 266 0.92 -7.43 0.51
CA MET A 266 -0.45 -7.15 0.06
C MET A 266 -1.45 -7.80 1.00
N ASN A 267 -1.26 -9.08 1.35
CA ASN A 267 -2.18 -9.78 2.26
C ASN A 267 -2.22 -9.17 3.67
N LEU A 268 -1.06 -8.75 4.20
CA LEU A 268 -0.96 -8.22 5.57
C LEU A 268 -1.36 -6.75 5.70
N PHE A 269 -0.91 -5.90 4.77
CA PHE A 269 -0.94 -4.44 4.94
C PHE A 269 -1.80 -3.72 3.90
N ASP A 270 -1.84 -4.21 2.66
CA ASP A 270 -2.57 -3.53 1.58
C ASP A 270 -3.35 -4.45 0.61
N PRO A 271 -4.33 -5.19 1.11
CA PRO A 271 -5.02 -6.22 0.33
C PRO A 271 -5.95 -5.65 -0.73
N ASP A 272 -6.23 -4.35 -0.64
CA ASP A 272 -7.06 -3.64 -1.60
C ASP A 272 -6.27 -2.71 -2.50
N CYS A 273 -4.94 -2.78 -2.46
CA CYS A 273 -4.04 -1.94 -3.27
C CYS A 273 -4.28 -0.43 -3.06
N ALA A 274 -4.66 -0.01 -1.86
CA ALA A 274 -4.76 1.40 -1.50
C ALA A 274 -3.36 1.98 -1.23
N GLN A 275 -2.61 1.37 -0.31
CA GLN A 275 -1.35 1.89 0.21
C GLN A 275 -0.12 1.63 -0.67
N VAL A 276 -0.26 0.99 -1.82
CA VAL A 276 0.82 0.75 -2.79
C VAL A 276 0.99 1.83 -3.87
N SER A 277 0.10 2.82 -3.89
CA SER A 277 0.09 3.87 -4.92
C SER A 277 1.05 5.02 -4.57
N PHE A 278 1.83 5.44 -5.56
CA PHE A 278 2.62 6.67 -5.54
C PHE A 278 2.06 7.60 -6.62
N GLY A 279 1.28 8.62 -6.22
CA GLY A 279 0.54 9.46 -7.18
C GLY A 279 1.39 10.05 -8.31
N ALA A 280 2.65 10.41 -8.03
CA ALA A 280 3.59 10.86 -9.05
C ALA A 280 3.88 9.77 -10.10
N LEU A 281 4.15 8.53 -9.68
CA LEU A 281 4.49 7.42 -10.56
C LEU A 281 3.25 6.89 -11.30
N ASP A 282 2.11 6.84 -10.60
CA ASP A 282 0.84 6.35 -11.13
C ASP A 282 0.23 7.26 -12.21
N SER A 283 0.61 8.54 -12.21
CA SER A 283 0.17 9.51 -13.23
C SER A 283 0.86 9.34 -14.59
N SER A 284 1.91 8.52 -14.67
CA SER A 284 2.60 8.24 -15.94
C SER A 284 1.69 7.49 -16.93
N MET A 285 1.84 7.77 -18.23
CA MET A 285 1.04 7.08 -19.26
C MET A 285 1.23 5.55 -19.23
N GLU A 286 2.44 5.10 -18.92
CA GLU A 286 2.77 3.68 -18.78
C GLU A 286 2.00 3.07 -17.60
N ALA A 287 2.09 3.66 -16.40
CA ALA A 287 1.35 3.18 -15.23
C ALA A 287 -0.16 3.17 -15.48
N MET A 288 -0.72 4.21 -16.08
CA MET A 288 -2.15 4.25 -16.42
C MET A 288 -2.57 3.09 -17.35
N LYS A 289 -1.74 2.75 -18.35
CA LYS A 289 -2.00 1.60 -19.25
C LYS A 289 -1.95 0.28 -18.49
N LEU A 290 -0.93 0.09 -17.64
CA LEU A 290 -0.76 -1.12 -16.85
C LEU A 290 -1.88 -1.30 -15.82
N TRP A 291 -2.29 -0.24 -15.12
CA TRP A 291 -3.43 -0.27 -14.20
C TRP A 291 -4.73 -0.68 -14.89
N ARG A 292 -5.00 -0.17 -16.10
CA ARG A 292 -6.18 -0.58 -16.88
C ARG A 292 -6.15 -2.08 -17.19
N LYS A 293 -5.01 -2.59 -17.67
CA LYS A 293 -4.84 -4.03 -17.95
C LYS A 293 -4.98 -4.87 -16.68
N LEU A 294 -4.34 -4.47 -15.58
CA LEU A 294 -4.40 -5.15 -14.29
C LEU A 294 -5.83 -5.18 -13.73
N HIS A 295 -6.57 -4.08 -13.83
CA HIS A 295 -7.98 -4.04 -13.43
C HIS A 295 -8.84 -5.01 -14.24
N ILE A 296 -8.62 -5.11 -15.56
CA ILE A 296 -9.34 -6.10 -16.39
C ILE A 296 -9.03 -7.52 -15.92
N LEU A 297 -7.76 -7.83 -15.63
CA LEU A 297 -7.37 -9.14 -15.09
C LEU A 297 -8.03 -9.43 -13.74
N GLN A 298 -8.02 -8.46 -12.82
CA GLN A 298 -8.69 -8.57 -11.53
C GLN A 298 -10.20 -8.81 -11.70
N MET A 299 -10.85 -8.09 -12.62
CA MET A 299 -12.26 -8.31 -12.91
C MET A 299 -12.54 -9.71 -13.47
N LYS A 300 -11.64 -10.26 -14.31
CA LYS A 300 -11.74 -11.64 -14.79
C LYS A 300 -11.64 -12.67 -13.66
N MET A 301 -10.90 -12.36 -12.59
CA MET A 301 -10.84 -13.16 -11.36
C MET A 301 -12.01 -12.89 -10.39
N GLY A 302 -13.03 -12.11 -10.78
CA GLY A 302 -14.15 -11.74 -9.90
C GLY A 302 -13.85 -10.63 -8.90
N LEU A 303 -12.65 -10.04 -8.94
CA LEU A 303 -12.23 -8.92 -8.09
C LEU A 303 -12.64 -7.60 -8.74
N THR A 304 -13.91 -7.25 -8.63
CA THR A 304 -14.46 -5.96 -9.07
C THR A 304 -14.20 -4.86 -8.04
N PRO A 305 -14.22 -3.57 -8.43
CA PRO A 305 -14.15 -2.47 -7.46
C PRO A 305 -15.24 -2.54 -6.39
N ALA A 306 -16.44 -3.01 -6.74
CA ALA A 306 -17.54 -3.19 -5.79
C ALA A 306 -17.24 -4.31 -4.79
N THR A 307 -16.74 -5.46 -5.24
CA THR A 307 -16.38 -6.56 -4.34
C THR A 307 -15.19 -6.20 -3.45
N ARG A 308 -14.21 -5.44 -3.95
CA ARG A 308 -13.13 -4.87 -3.11
C ARG A 308 -13.66 -3.86 -2.09
N SER A 309 -14.56 -2.96 -2.50
CA SER A 309 -15.17 -1.99 -1.59
C SER A 309 -16.03 -2.66 -0.52
N LEU A 310 -16.76 -3.71 -0.87
CA LEU A 310 -17.52 -4.52 0.08
C LEU A 310 -16.56 -5.24 1.01
N ALA A 311 -15.51 -5.89 0.50
CA ALA A 311 -14.49 -6.54 1.31
C ALA A 311 -13.79 -5.57 2.27
N ARG A 312 -13.60 -4.30 1.90
CA ARG A 312 -13.12 -3.24 2.81
C ARG A 312 -14.09 -2.95 3.95
N GLN A 313 -15.38 -2.89 3.67
CA GLN A 313 -16.42 -2.55 4.65
C GLN A 313 -16.77 -3.72 5.56
N SER A 314 -16.76 -4.93 5.02
CA SER A 314 -17.07 -6.17 5.73
C SER A 314 -15.83 -6.87 6.26
N ARG A 315 -14.66 -6.20 6.29
CA ARG A 315 -13.40 -6.85 6.65
C ARG A 315 -13.36 -7.12 8.15
N PRO A 316 -13.44 -8.39 8.59
CA PRO A 316 -12.64 -8.82 9.73
C PRO A 316 -11.20 -8.41 9.46
N THR A 317 -10.57 -7.70 10.38
CA THR A 317 -9.12 -7.49 10.32
C THR A 317 -8.42 -8.85 10.09
N PRO A 318 -7.22 -8.93 9.49
CA PRO A 318 -6.51 -10.21 9.36
C PRO A 318 -6.41 -10.98 10.68
N MET A 319 -6.34 -10.26 11.80
CA MET A 319 -6.53 -10.74 13.17
C MET A 319 -7.84 -11.51 13.40
N MET A 320 -8.97 -11.00 12.90
CA MET A 320 -10.29 -11.62 13.03
C MET A 320 -10.46 -12.82 12.08
N LEU A 321 -9.82 -12.84 10.90
CA LEU A 321 -9.74 -14.05 10.06
C LEU A 321 -8.87 -15.15 10.67
N LEU A 322 -7.74 -14.79 11.28
CA LEU A 322 -6.89 -15.73 12.01
C LEU A 322 -7.57 -16.28 13.27
N LEU A 323 -8.33 -15.45 14.00
CA LEU A 323 -9.18 -15.89 15.10
C LEU A 323 -10.29 -16.83 14.63
N MET A 324 -10.84 -16.64 13.43
CA MET A 324 -11.91 -17.49 12.91
C MET A 324 -11.43 -18.82 12.34
N ASN A 325 -10.20 -18.87 11.80
CA ASN A 325 -9.72 -20.00 10.99
C ASN A 325 -8.55 -20.79 11.62
N GLY A 326 -8.01 -20.40 12.78
CA GLY A 326 -7.08 -21.26 13.53
C GLY A 326 -7.80 -22.49 14.09
N ASP A 327 -7.09 -23.62 14.26
CA ASP A 327 -7.60 -24.92 14.76
C ASP A 327 -8.25 -24.89 16.17
N GLY A 328 -8.47 -23.71 16.74
CA GLY A 328 -9.18 -23.47 17.98
C GLY A 328 -10.01 -22.18 17.96
N GLY A 329 -10.58 -21.80 16.80
CA GLY A 329 -11.41 -20.60 16.65
C GLY A 329 -12.42 -20.42 17.81
N PRO A 330 -12.88 -19.20 18.12
CA PRO A 330 -13.34 -18.78 19.45
C PRO A 330 -14.11 -19.88 20.18
N ALA A 331 -13.62 -20.22 21.38
CA ALA A 331 -14.17 -21.30 22.19
C ALA A 331 -15.66 -21.12 22.50
N ASP A 332 -16.12 -19.85 22.55
CA ASP A 332 -17.53 -19.50 22.71
C ASP A 332 -18.29 -19.53 21.35
N PRO A 333 -19.33 -20.38 21.21
CA PRO A 333 -20.15 -20.48 20.01
C PRO A 333 -20.88 -19.18 19.65
N LYS A 334 -21.22 -18.34 20.64
CA LYS A 334 -21.90 -17.06 20.38
C LYS A 334 -20.94 -16.06 19.74
N THR A 335 -19.72 -15.97 20.24
CA THR A 335 -18.62 -15.19 19.63
C THR A 335 -18.32 -15.67 18.22
N ARG A 336 -18.24 -16.98 17.98
CA ARG A 336 -18.06 -17.56 16.64
C ARG A 336 -19.19 -17.15 15.67
N LYS A 337 -20.44 -17.20 16.12
CA LYS A 337 -21.62 -16.85 15.31
C LYS A 337 -21.71 -15.34 15.04
N LEU A 338 -21.25 -14.50 15.97
CA LEU A 338 -21.14 -13.05 15.79
C LEU A 338 -20.05 -12.69 14.77
N LEU A 339 -18.89 -13.35 14.83
CA LEU A 339 -17.78 -13.12 13.90
C LEU A 339 -18.08 -13.65 12.49
N GLN A 340 -18.77 -14.79 12.38
CA GLN A 340 -19.29 -15.31 11.10
C GLN A 340 -20.31 -14.38 10.46
N LYS A 341 -21.22 -13.76 11.23
CA LYS A 341 -22.17 -12.77 10.68
C LYS A 341 -21.49 -11.47 10.18
N SER A 342 -20.28 -11.18 10.65
CA SER A 342 -19.53 -9.98 10.28
C SER A 342 -18.65 -10.18 9.05
N SER A 343 -18.34 -11.43 8.70
CA SER A 343 -17.67 -11.79 7.45
C SER A 343 -18.74 -12.13 6.41
N SER A 344 -18.83 -11.37 5.31
CA SER A 344 -19.78 -11.73 4.26
C SER A 344 -19.35 -13.05 3.62
N ASP A 345 -20.21 -14.09 3.65
CA ASP A 345 -19.97 -15.44 3.11
C ASP A 345 -19.43 -15.45 1.66
N THR A 346 -19.73 -14.40 0.89
CA THR A 346 -19.21 -14.19 -0.47
C THR A 346 -17.70 -13.96 -0.56
N VAL A 347 -17.06 -13.41 0.48
CA VAL A 347 -15.60 -13.15 0.50
C VAL A 347 -14.83 -14.41 0.88
N LEU A 348 -15.36 -15.22 1.80
CA LEU A 348 -14.73 -16.48 2.21
C LEU A 348 -14.81 -17.54 1.10
N ALA A 349 -15.94 -17.64 0.39
CA ALA A 349 -16.08 -18.55 -0.74
C ALA A 349 -15.11 -18.24 -1.89
N ALA A 350 -14.93 -16.95 -2.21
CA ALA A 350 -14.01 -16.51 -3.27
C ALA A 350 -12.53 -16.75 -2.91
N VAL A 351 -12.13 -16.56 -1.65
CA VAL A 351 -10.76 -16.81 -1.18
C VAL A 351 -10.45 -18.31 -1.08
N ALA A 352 -11.45 -19.14 -0.78
CA ALA A 352 -11.30 -20.60 -0.71
C ALA A 352 -11.41 -21.31 -2.07
N GLY A 353 -11.62 -20.58 -3.17
CA GLY A 353 -11.83 -21.17 -4.50
C GLY A 353 -13.10 -22.02 -4.61
N LEU A 354 -14.06 -21.85 -3.70
CA LEU A 354 -15.31 -22.60 -3.69
C LEU A 354 -16.33 -21.92 -4.62
N PRO A 355 -17.06 -22.68 -5.46
CA PRO A 355 -18.12 -22.12 -6.28
C PRO A 355 -19.21 -21.49 -5.39
N PRO A 356 -19.90 -20.43 -5.86
CA PRO A 356 -20.95 -19.79 -5.08
C PRO A 356 -22.02 -20.82 -4.74
N LEU A 357 -22.24 -21.07 -3.43
CA LEU A 357 -23.32 -21.92 -2.97
C LEU A 357 -24.65 -21.31 -3.40
N ALA A 358 -25.32 -21.95 -4.36
CA ALA A 358 -26.72 -21.68 -4.63
C ALA A 358 -27.51 -22.03 -3.37
N GLU A 359 -28.30 -21.07 -2.86
CA GLU A 359 -29.12 -21.23 -1.66
C GLU A 359 -30.02 -22.48 -1.78
N ALA A 360 -29.62 -23.57 -1.13
CA ALA A 360 -30.49 -24.71 -0.88
C ALA A 360 -31.46 -24.32 0.24
N SER A 361 -32.61 -23.76 -0.16
CA SER A 361 -33.73 -23.53 0.74
C SER A 361 -34.34 -24.89 1.14
N PRO A 362 -34.43 -25.26 2.43
CA PRO A 362 -35.07 -26.50 2.84
C PRO A 362 -36.60 -26.38 2.74
N LEU A 363 -37.22 -27.29 1.98
CA LEU A 363 -38.67 -27.48 1.90
C LEU A 363 -39.13 -28.58 2.85
N ALA A 364 -40.13 -28.27 3.69
CA ALA A 364 -41.24 -29.14 4.13
C ALA A 364 -42.24 -28.22 4.89
N HIS A 365 -43.55 -28.13 4.67
CA HIS A 365 -44.58 -28.94 4.04
C HIS A 365 -45.72 -28.02 3.53
N GLY A 366 -46.48 -28.45 2.50
CA GLY A 366 -47.84 -27.92 2.23
C GLY A 366 -48.18 -27.65 0.76
N SER A 367 -49.02 -28.50 0.17
CA SER A 367 -49.55 -28.57 -1.21
C SER A 367 -50.53 -27.41 -1.57
N PRO A 368 -51.18 -27.34 -2.76
CA PRO A 368 -50.67 -27.19 -4.14
C PRO A 368 -51.37 -26.05 -4.96
N ARG A 369 -50.92 -25.86 -6.21
CA ARG A 369 -51.57 -25.18 -7.36
C ARG A 369 -51.63 -23.65 -7.38
N GLY A 370 -50.96 -23.06 -8.38
CA GLY A 370 -51.29 -21.71 -8.84
C GLY A 370 -50.26 -21.04 -9.75
N ARG A 371 -50.43 -21.20 -11.06
CA ARG A 371 -50.12 -20.28 -12.18
C ARG A 371 -49.05 -19.18 -12.01
N GLY A 372 -48.14 -19.14 -12.98
CA GLY A 372 -47.64 -17.89 -13.57
C GLY A 372 -46.24 -17.46 -13.14
N MET A 373 -45.21 -17.93 -13.85
CA MET A 373 -43.89 -17.29 -13.80
C MET A 373 -43.96 -15.92 -14.47
N ALA A 374 -44.04 -14.87 -13.65
CA ALA A 374 -43.72 -13.50 -14.06
C ALA A 374 -42.18 -13.31 -14.00
N PRO A 375 -41.58 -12.55 -14.93
CA PRO A 375 -40.15 -12.29 -14.92
C PRO A 375 -39.76 -11.47 -13.69
N ARG A 376 -38.73 -11.94 -12.95
CA ARG A 376 -38.12 -11.23 -11.82
C ARG A 376 -37.68 -9.83 -12.27
N ARG A 377 -38.41 -8.80 -11.83
CA ARG A 377 -38.00 -7.40 -11.96
C ARG A 377 -36.67 -7.20 -11.24
N VAL A 378 -35.64 -6.83 -12.00
CA VAL A 378 -34.39 -6.27 -11.46
C VAL A 378 -34.76 -5.01 -10.69
N ILE A 379 -34.68 -5.06 -9.36
CA ILE A 379 -34.84 -3.90 -8.49
C ILE A 379 -33.61 -3.02 -8.72
N ARG A 380 -33.73 -2.04 -9.62
CA ARG A 380 -32.76 -0.94 -9.70
C ARG A 380 -32.99 -0.06 -8.48
N PRO A 381 -31.96 0.23 -7.65
CA PRO A 381 -32.11 1.17 -6.55
C PRO A 381 -32.48 2.54 -7.12
N HIS A 382 -33.73 2.93 -6.95
CA HIS A 382 -34.23 4.22 -7.40
C HIS A 382 -33.77 5.27 -6.38
N LEU A 383 -32.76 6.05 -6.73
CA LEU A 383 -32.36 7.20 -5.93
C LEU A 383 -33.52 8.20 -5.87
N ASP A 384 -33.84 8.66 -4.67
CA ASP A 384 -34.90 9.66 -4.48
C ASP A 384 -34.62 10.91 -5.33
N PRO A 385 -35.65 11.51 -5.96
CA PRO A 385 -35.52 12.71 -6.78
C PRO A 385 -34.62 13.82 -6.20
N PRO A 386 -34.70 14.18 -4.89
CA PRO A 386 -33.81 15.21 -4.32
C PRO A 386 -32.33 14.79 -4.28
N ARG A 387 -32.01 13.52 -4.01
CA ARG A 387 -30.63 13.04 -4.02
C ARG A 387 -30.03 13.04 -5.42
N ARG A 388 -30.84 12.66 -6.42
CA ARG A 388 -30.46 12.67 -7.83
C ARG A 388 -30.23 14.10 -8.35
N ALA A 389 -31.09 15.05 -7.96
CA ALA A 389 -30.92 16.47 -8.27
C ALA A 389 -29.66 17.07 -7.61
N MET A 390 -29.37 16.70 -6.37
CA MET A 390 -28.15 17.14 -5.67
C MET A 390 -26.88 16.62 -6.37
N LEU A 391 -26.81 15.32 -6.68
CA LEU A 391 -25.68 14.74 -7.40
C LEU A 391 -25.47 15.37 -8.79
N TYR A 392 -26.56 15.65 -9.51
CA TYR A 392 -26.52 16.35 -10.80
C TYR A 392 -25.97 17.78 -10.64
N ARG A 393 -26.44 18.53 -9.63
CA ARG A 393 -25.98 19.90 -9.35
C ARG A 393 -24.49 19.93 -8.97
N THR A 394 -24.03 18.97 -8.17
CA THR A 394 -22.62 18.82 -7.81
C THR A 394 -21.76 18.47 -9.02
N ALA A 395 -22.24 17.59 -9.91
CA ALA A 395 -21.54 17.23 -11.14
C ALA A 395 -21.43 18.43 -12.11
N CYS A 396 -22.52 19.17 -12.32
CA CYS A 396 -22.50 20.38 -13.15
C CYS A 396 -21.56 21.46 -12.57
N SER A 397 -21.58 21.68 -11.25
CA SER A 397 -20.67 22.64 -10.59
C SER A 397 -19.20 22.29 -10.81
N ARG A 398 -18.84 21.00 -10.75
CA ARG A 398 -17.46 20.55 -11.02
C ARG A 398 -17.06 20.75 -12.47
N LEU A 399 -17.95 20.47 -13.41
CA LEU A 399 -17.67 20.65 -14.84
C LEU A 399 -17.51 22.13 -15.21
N SER A 400 -18.35 23.02 -14.67
CA SER A 400 -18.22 24.46 -14.88
C SER A 400 -16.93 25.03 -14.27
N SER A 401 -16.51 24.51 -13.11
CA SER A 401 -15.27 24.94 -12.44
C SER A 401 -14.02 24.51 -13.20
N ALA A 402 -14.04 23.31 -13.81
CA ALA A 402 -12.95 22.82 -14.65
C ALA A 402 -12.82 23.63 -15.96
N GLY A 403 -13.92 24.11 -16.53
CA GLY A 403 -13.90 24.97 -17.72
C GLY A 403 -13.28 26.35 -17.50
N GLN A 404 -13.50 26.96 -16.32
CA GLN A 404 -12.94 28.29 -16.00
C GLN A 404 -11.43 28.27 -15.74
N GLN A 405 -10.88 27.16 -15.26
CA GLN A 405 -9.43 27.00 -15.10
C GLN A 405 -8.71 26.82 -16.44
N ALA A 406 -9.35 26.18 -17.43
CA ALA A 406 -8.77 26.01 -18.76
C ALA A 406 -8.70 27.33 -19.55
N VAL A 407 -9.69 28.21 -19.42
CA VAL A 407 -9.70 29.52 -20.11
C VAL A 407 -8.69 30.50 -19.49
N SER A 408 -8.45 30.42 -18.19
CA SER A 408 -7.48 31.30 -17.49
C SER A 408 -6.02 30.97 -17.81
N ALA A 409 -5.71 29.73 -18.23
CA ALA A 409 -4.36 29.33 -18.63
C ALA A 409 -3.99 29.77 -20.06
N GLY A 410 -4.98 30.00 -20.93
CA GLY A 410 -4.75 30.37 -22.34
C GLY A 410 -4.46 31.85 -22.60
N HIS A 411 -4.62 32.74 -21.60
CA HIS A 411 -4.54 34.19 -21.80
C HIS A 411 -3.22 34.84 -21.33
N ARG A 412 -2.20 34.05 -20.94
CA ARG A 412 -0.89 34.57 -20.47
C ARG A 412 0.27 34.43 -21.46
N GLY A 413 0.03 33.97 -22.69
CA GLY A 413 1.07 33.79 -23.70
C GLY A 413 0.82 34.60 -24.96
N ASN A 414 0.84 35.94 -24.86
CA ASN A 414 1.05 36.84 -26.01
C ASN A 414 1.16 38.31 -25.55
N GLN A 415 2.27 38.65 -24.90
CA GLN A 415 2.78 40.04 -24.90
C GLN A 415 4.31 39.97 -24.95
N ALA A 416 4.85 39.96 -26.16
CA ALA A 416 6.22 40.36 -26.45
C ALA A 416 6.14 41.63 -27.31
N SER A 417 6.85 42.67 -26.90
CA SER A 417 7.08 43.93 -27.61
C SER A 417 8.37 44.53 -27.05
N PRO A 418 9.02 45.48 -27.74
CA PRO A 418 9.15 45.69 -29.17
C PRO A 418 10.48 45.14 -29.73
#